data_AF-D4LF04-F1
#
_entry.id   AF-D4LF04-F1
#
_cell.length_a   1.000
_cell.length_b   1.000
_cell.length_c   1.000
_cell.angle_alpha   90.00
_cell.angle_beta   90.00
_cell.angle_gamma   90.00
#
_symmetry.space_group_name_H-M   'P 1'
#
loop_
_entity.id
_entity.type
_entity.pdbx_description
1 polymer ?
#
loop_
_entity_poly.entity_id
_entity_poly.type
_entity_poly.pdbx_seq_one_letter_code
_entity_poly.pdbx_strand_id
1 'polypeptide(L)' 'MTMLEAFVKERNEALFSLDRKKIEAYMIKYGETEIAQTPDVVFWASVYKAICSIKDAPEAIVSKAKTWLHEHGMSPYLAG' A
#
# COMPACT_ATOMS: atom_id res chain seq x y z
N MET A 1 15.03 15.58 -9.32
CA MET A 1 14.50 14.79 -8.21
C MET A 1 14.53 15.62 -6.96
N THR A 2 13.36 16.11 -6.58
CA THR A 2 13.10 16.69 -5.26
C THR A 2 13.03 15.56 -4.23
N MET A 3 13.23 15.89 -2.95
CA MET A 3 13.16 14.91 -1.86
C MET A 3 11.80 14.18 -1.79
N LEU A 4 10.73 14.86 -2.25
CA LEU A 4 9.38 14.31 -2.37
C LEU A 4 9.28 13.21 -3.46
N GLU A 5 9.91 13.41 -4.61
CA GLU A 5 9.89 12.42 -5.70
C GLU A 5 10.62 11.14 -5.29
N ALA A 6 11.75 11.26 -4.58
CA ALA A 6 12.48 10.11 -4.05
C ALA A 6 11.65 9.33 -3.01
N PHE A 7 10.97 10.04 -2.11
CA PHE A 7 10.06 9.43 -1.14
C PHE A 7 8.90 8.70 -1.83
N VAL A 8 8.25 9.33 -2.81
CA VAL A 8 7.15 8.74 -3.58
C VAL A 8 7.61 7.49 -4.32
N LYS A 9 8.81 7.53 -4.91
CA LYS A 9 9.39 6.38 -5.61
C LYS A 9 9.62 5.21 -4.65
N GLU A 10 10.28 5.45 -3.51
CA GLU A 10 10.56 4.41 -2.52
C GLU A 10 9.27 3.80 -1.95
N ARG A 11 8.26 4.64 -1.64
CA ARG A 11 6.92 4.21 -1.22
C ARG A 11 6.29 3.28 -2.26
N ASN A 12 6.30 3.70 -3.52
CA ASN A 12 5.68 2.95 -4.60
C ASN A 12 6.39 1.60 -4.78
N GLU A 13 7.73 1.57 -4.76
CA GLU A 13 8.51 0.33 -4.84
C GLU A 13 8.17 -0.63 -3.69
N ALA A 14 8.04 -0.12 -2.46
CA ALA A 14 7.65 -0.92 -1.31
C ALA A 14 6.23 -1.50 -1.47
N LEU A 15 5.24 -0.64 -1.74
CA LEU A 15 3.83 -1.04 -1.89
C LEU A 15 3.63 -2.00 -3.08
N PHE A 16 4.26 -1.73 -4.23
CA PHE A 16 4.12 -2.56 -5.44
C PHE A 16 4.83 -3.90 -5.32
N SER A 17 5.78 -4.05 -4.40
CA SER A 17 6.37 -5.36 -4.13
C SER A 17 5.37 -6.35 -3.55
N LEU A 18 4.23 -5.89 -3.00
CA LEU A 18 3.22 -6.73 -2.34
C LEU A 18 3.84 -7.73 -1.35
N ASP A 19 4.92 -7.33 -0.70
CA ASP A 19 5.66 -8.13 0.26
C ASP A 19 5.54 -7.43 1.61
N ARG A 20 4.86 -8.11 2.54
CA ARG A 20 4.57 -7.55 3.86
C ARG A 20 5.85 -7.09 4.57
N LYS A 21 6.91 -7.91 4.56
CA LYS A 21 8.17 -7.58 5.25
C LYS A 21 8.86 -6.35 4.67
N LYS A 22 8.85 -6.19 3.34
CA LYS A 22 9.41 -4.99 2.69
C LYS A 22 8.60 -3.73 3.02
N ILE A 23 7.27 -3.84 3.02
CA ILE A 23 6.39 -2.72 3.35
C ILE A 23 6.55 -2.34 4.83
N GLU A 24 6.60 -3.32 5.73
CA GLU A 24 6.86 -3.12 7.15
C GLU A 24 8.22 -2.45 7.38
N ALA A 25 9.28 -2.94 6.73
CA ALA A 25 10.61 -2.33 6.84
C ALA A 25 10.63 -0.87 6.35
N TYR A 26 9.91 -0.57 5.27
CA TYR A 26 9.71 0.79 4.79
C TYR A 26 8.97 1.65 5.82
N MET A 27 7.84 1.18 6.34
CA MET A 27 7.05 1.92 7.33
C MET A 27 7.84 2.17 8.63
N ILE A 28 8.55 1.17 9.14
CA ILE A 28 9.43 1.30 10.31
C ILE A 28 10.55 2.32 10.07
N LYS A 29 11.14 2.35 8.88
CA LYS A 29 12.17 3.35 8.50
C LYS A 29 11.65 4.79 8.62
N TYR A 30 10.35 4.99 8.40
CA TYR A 30 9.68 6.29 8.55
C TYR A 30 9.00 6.50 9.91
N GLY A 31 9.18 5.58 10.87
CA GLY A 31 8.69 5.69 12.24
C GLY A 31 7.35 5.00 12.52
N GLU A 32 6.73 4.37 11.53
CA GLU A 32 5.45 3.64 11.66
C GLU A 32 5.72 2.20 12.15
N THR A 33 6.00 2.04 13.44
CA THR A 33 6.29 0.73 14.06
C THR A 33 5.04 -0.05 14.44
N GLU A 34 3.90 0.63 14.59
CA GLU A 34 2.59 0.05 14.92
C GLU A 34 2.09 -0.90 13.82
N ILE A 35 2.63 -0.79 12.62
CA ILE A 35 2.31 -1.65 11.48
C ILE A 35 2.56 -3.14 11.78
N ALA A 36 3.57 -3.46 12.60
CA ALA A 36 3.91 -4.83 12.96
C ALA A 36 2.82 -5.49 13.82
N GLN A 37 2.02 -4.70 14.54
CA GLN A 37 0.91 -5.16 15.37
C GLN A 37 -0.43 -5.05 14.66
N THR A 38 -0.46 -4.48 13.45
CA THR A 38 -1.68 -4.32 12.67
C THR A 38 -2.15 -5.68 12.16
N PRO A 39 -3.45 -6.02 12.31
CA PRO A 39 -4.00 -7.26 11.75
C PRO A 39 -3.78 -7.32 10.24
N ASP A 40 -3.45 -8.50 9.70
CA ASP A 40 -3.18 -8.71 8.26
C ASP A 40 -4.25 -8.08 7.36
N VAL A 41 -5.53 -8.28 7.70
CA VAL A 41 -6.64 -7.74 6.92
C VAL A 41 -6.62 -6.21 6.87
N VAL A 42 -6.33 -5.55 7.99
CA VAL A 42 -6.27 -4.08 8.09
C VAL A 42 -5.02 -3.56 7.38
N PHE A 43 -3.90 -4.26 7.54
CA PHE A 43 -2.64 -3.96 6.86
C PHE A 43 -2.82 -3.97 5.34
N TRP A 44 -3.30 -5.09 4.80
CA TRP A 44 -3.48 -5.26 3.37
C TRP A 44 -4.56 -4.34 2.82
N ALA A 45 -5.64 -4.10 3.57
CA ALA A 45 -6.65 -3.11 3.18
C ALA A 45 -6.04 -1.71 2.96
N SER A 46 -5.20 -1.26 3.89
CA SER A 46 -4.52 0.04 3.79
C SER A 46 -3.56 0.09 2.61
N VAL A 47 -2.74 -0.96 2.43
CA VAL A 47 -1.81 -1.08 1.29
C VAL A 47 -2.56 -1.05 -0.04
N TYR A 48 -3.60 -1.86 -0.19
CA TYR A 48 -4.34 -1.96 -1.45
C TYR A 48 -5.14 -0.69 -1.76
N LYS A 49 -5.71 -0.02 -0.75
CA LYS A 49 -6.34 1.30 -0.93
C LYS A 49 -5.32 2.36 -1.35
N ALA A 50 -4.12 2.35 -0.77
CA ALA A 50 -3.04 3.25 -1.15
C ALA A 50 -2.61 3.00 -2.61
N ILE A 51 -2.44 1.74 -3.01
CA ILE A 51 -2.16 1.35 -4.40
C ILE A 51 -3.24 1.87 -5.36
N CYS A 52 -4.53 1.68 -5.02
CA CYS A 52 -5.63 2.19 -5.83
C CYS A 52 -5.63 3.72 -5.98
N SER A 53 -5.03 4.44 -5.04
CA SER A 53 -4.96 5.91 -5.05
C SER A 53 -3.72 6.44 -5.77
N ILE A 54 -2.74 5.60 -6.10
CA ILE A 54 -1.52 6.02 -6.81
C ILE A 54 -1.82 6.08 -8.31
N LYS A 55 -1.72 7.29 -8.89
CA LYS A 55 -2.02 7.55 -10.31
C LYS A 55 -1.13 6.77 -11.29
N ASP A 56 0.15 6.62 -10.95
CA ASP A 56 1.15 5.91 -11.78
C ASP A 56 1.32 4.43 -11.40
N ALA A 57 0.37 3.86 -10.65
CA ALA A 57 0.45 2.45 -10.29
C ALA A 57 0.21 1.56 -11.52
N PRO A 58 0.99 0.48 -11.69
CA PRO A 58 0.76 -0.46 -12.78
C PRO A 58 -0.65 -1.05 -12.70
N GLU A 59 -1.37 -1.08 -13.83
CA GLU A 59 -2.75 -1.56 -13.87
C GLU A 59 -2.90 -2.97 -13.32
N ALA A 60 -1.92 -3.85 -13.55
CA ALA A 60 -1.91 -5.21 -13.00
C ALA A 60 -1.90 -5.23 -11.46
N ILE A 61 -1.18 -4.31 -10.82
CA ILE A 61 -1.09 -4.20 -9.36
C ILE A 61 -2.39 -3.57 -8.81
N VAL A 62 -2.92 -2.55 -9.48
CA VAL A 62 -4.22 -1.94 -9.14
C VAL A 62 -5.36 -2.95 -9.28
N SER A 63 -5.35 -3.77 -10.33
CA SER A 63 -6.36 -4.82 -10.53
C SER A 63 -6.32 -5.83 -9.38
N LYS A 64 -5.13 -6.32 -9.01
CA LYS A 64 -4.97 -7.21 -7.84
C LYS A 64 -5.49 -6.57 -6.55
N ALA A 65 -5.16 -5.29 -6.34
CA ALA A 65 -5.61 -4.55 -5.17
C ALA A 65 -7.15 -4.47 -5.09
N LYS A 66 -7.79 -4.11 -6.21
CA LYS A 66 -9.26 -4.05 -6.32
C LYS A 66 -9.90 -5.41 -6.09
N THR A 67 -9.36 -6.48 -6.68
CA THR A 67 -9.86 -7.85 -6.50
C THR A 67 -9.77 -8.26 -5.04
N TRP A 68 -8.61 -8.11 -4.40
CA TRP A 68 -8.43 -8.50 -3.00
C TRP A 68 -9.39 -7.75 -2.07
N LEU A 69 -9.55 -6.44 -2.28
CA LEU A 69 -10.47 -5.61 -1.50
C LEU A 69 -11.91 -6.09 -1.69
N HIS A 70 -12.32 -6.37 -2.93
CA HIS A 70 -13.66 -6.88 -3.23
C HIS A 70 -13.92 -8.23 -2.56
N GLU A 71 -12.96 -9.16 -2.63
CA GLU A 71 -13.06 -10.48 -1.99
C GLU A 71 -13.20 -10.39 -0.47
N HIS A 72 -12.62 -9.35 0.15
CA HIS A 72 -12.74 -9.09 1.59
C HIS A 72 -13.91 -8.17 1.95
N GLY A 73 -14.82 -7.88 1.01
CA GLY A 73 -15.98 -7.01 1.25
C GLY A 73 -15.64 -5.53 1.47
N MET A 74 -14.46 -5.10 1.05
CA MET A 74 -13.96 -3.73 1.19
C MET A 74 -14.03 -2.94 -0.12
N SER A 75 -14.26 -1.63 -0.01
CA SER A 75 -14.22 -0.72 -1.16
C SER A 75 -12.80 -0.21 -1.43
N PRO A 76 -12.38 -0.12 -2.71
CA PRO A 76 -11.11 0.51 -3.10
C PRO A 76 -11.10 2.02 -2.96
N TYR A 77 -12.28 2.63 -2.82
CA TYR A 77 -12.44 4.05 -2.54
C TYR A 77 -12.77 4.22 -1.05
N LEU A 78 -12.09 5.16 -0.39
CA LEU A 78 -12.56 5.67 0.89
C LEU A 78 -13.96 6.23 0.65
N ALA A 79 -14.97 5.71 1.37
CA ALA A 79 -16.29 6.29 1.34
C ALA A 79 -16.14 7.77 1.76
N GLY A 80 -16.39 8.67 0.81
CA GLY A 80 -16.36 10.11 1.05
C GLY A 80 -17.52 10.56 1.92
#